data_AF-A0A6L5G3X3-F1
#
_entry.id   AF-A0A6L5G3X3-F1
#
_cell.length_a   1.000
_cell.length_b   1.000
_cell.length_c   1.000
_cell.angle_alpha   90.00
_cell.angle_beta   90.00
_cell.angle_gamma   90.00
#
_symmetry.space_group_name_H-M   'P 1'
#
loop_
_entity.id
_entity.type
_entity.pdbx_description
1 polymer ?
#
loop_
_entity_poly.entity_id
_entity_poly.type
_entity_poly.pdbx_seq_one_letter_code
_entity_poly.pdbx_strand_id
1 'polypeptide(L)'
;MPELKTRGPFAVWILNLPTIGIYSLVWFAKITAEVKAVNPNGEKNVAPAAMVWSILIGALTLFIWPIVNWFKFCASIRQEQEAAGLTPTFSTGLATLFVFLASTHVCYVQSQQNLVVAAVKARQPVAA
;
A
#
# COMPACT_ATOMS: atom_id res chain seq x y z
N MET A 1 -12.44 2.62 -11.88
CA MET A 1 -11.60 1.96 -10.86
C MET A 1 -10.14 2.29 -11.17
N PRO A 2 -9.26 2.54 -10.19
CA PRO A 2 -7.83 2.68 -10.47
C PRO A 2 -7.30 1.41 -11.15
N GLU A 3 -6.39 1.56 -12.10
CA GLU A 3 -5.79 0.46 -12.83
C GLU A 3 -4.87 -0.37 -11.91
N LEU A 4 -5.15 -1.66 -11.74
CA LEU A 4 -4.31 -2.58 -10.97
C LEU A 4 -3.03 -2.89 -11.75
N LYS A 5 -1.91 -2.31 -11.29
CA LYS A 5 -0.63 -2.38 -12.00
C LYS A 5 0.44 -3.10 -11.20
N THR A 6 1.03 -4.12 -11.83
CA THR A 6 2.25 -4.75 -11.34
C THR A 6 3.41 -3.77 -11.47
N ARG A 7 4.13 -3.51 -10.38
CA ARG A 7 5.26 -2.57 -10.37
C ARG A 7 6.50 -3.24 -9.82
N GLY A 8 7.68 -2.91 -10.36
CA GLY A 8 8.95 -3.38 -9.82
C GLY A 8 9.18 -2.80 -8.42
N PRO A 9 9.31 -3.61 -7.35
CA PRO A 9 9.48 -3.12 -5.98
C PRO A 9 10.66 -2.16 -5.82
N PHE A 10 11.82 -2.51 -6.39
CA PHE A 10 13.00 -1.66 -6.37
C PHE A 10 12.87 -0.43 -7.26
N ALA A 11 12.12 -0.49 -8.36
CA ALA A 11 11.91 0.68 -9.21
C ALA A 11 11.14 1.78 -8.45
N VAL A 12 10.11 1.39 -7.70
CA VAL A 12 9.33 2.31 -6.85
C VAL A 12 10.20 2.89 -5.73
N TRP A 13 11.04 2.07 -5.10
CA TRP A 13 11.95 2.52 -4.04
C TRP A 13 13.05 3.46 -4.56
N ILE A 14 13.70 3.12 -5.69
CA ILE A 14 14.72 3.97 -6.32
C ILE A 14 14.13 5.32 -6.72
N LEU A 15 12.91 5.38 -7.26
CA LEU A 15 12.22 6.63 -7.59
C LEU A 15 11.99 7.54 -6.38
N ASN A 16 11.96 6.98 -5.18
CA ASN A 16 11.81 7.75 -3.97
C ASN A 16 13.09 8.51 -3.55
N LEU A 17 14.26 8.02 -3.94
CA LEU A 17 15.55 8.62 -3.63
C LEU A 17 15.76 9.99 -4.31
N PRO A 18 15.65 10.13 -5.65
CA PRO A 18 15.83 11.41 -6.31
C PRO A 18 14.69 12.40 -6.02
N THR A 19 13.53 11.91 -5.57
CA THR A 19 12.39 12.76 -5.22
C THR A 19 12.39 13.20 -3.75
N ILE A 20 13.44 12.89 -2.98
CA ILE A 20 13.58 13.26 -1.56
C ILE A 20 12.31 12.87 -0.77
N GLY A 21 11.77 11.68 -1.04
CA GLY A 21 10.58 11.18 -0.34
C GLY A 21 9.23 11.70 -0.84
N ILE A 22 9.17 12.66 -1.77
CA ILE A 22 7.90 13.19 -2.30
C ILE A 22 7.13 12.11 -3.06
N TYR A 23 7.83 11.24 -3.79
CA TYR A 23 7.18 10.15 -4.53
C TYR A 23 6.45 9.17 -3.60
N SER A 24 6.87 9.00 -2.34
CA SER A 24 6.13 8.22 -1.35
C SER A 24 4.67 8.67 -1.24
N LEU A 25 4.38 9.97 -1.33
CA LEU A 25 3.00 10.49 -1.24
C LEU A 25 2.13 9.97 -2.40
N VAL A 26 2.67 10.05 -3.62
CA VAL A 26 2.01 9.56 -4.83
C VAL A 26 1.83 8.05 -4.76
N TRP A 27 2.85 7.33 -4.27
CA TRP A 27 2.80 5.89 -4.10
C TRP A 27 1.74 5.46 -3.08
N PHE A 28 1.70 6.10 -1.90
CA PHE A 28 0.68 5.82 -0.88
C PHE A 28 -0.73 6.07 -1.39
N ALA A 29 -0.95 7.16 -2.14
CA ALA A 29 -2.24 7.44 -2.77
C ALA A 29 -2.65 6.34 -3.76
N LYS A 30 -1.70 5.82 -4.54
CA LYS A 30 -1.96 4.75 -5.51
C LYS A 30 -2.30 3.43 -4.81
N ILE A 31 -1.47 2.98 -3.87
CA ILE A 31 -1.68 1.69 -3.21
C ILE A 31 -2.97 1.68 -2.40
N THR A 32 -3.27 2.73 -1.63
CA THR A 32 -4.54 2.82 -0.89
C THR A 32 -5.76 2.82 -1.80
N ALA A 33 -5.65 3.39 -3.01
CA ALA A 33 -6.72 3.35 -4.00
C ALA A 33 -6.89 1.94 -4.60
N GLU A 34 -5.79 1.22 -4.85
CA GLU A 34 -5.79 -0.18 -5.30
C GLU A 34 -6.40 -1.11 -4.25
N VAL A 35 -5.98 -0.99 -2.99
CA VAL A 35 -6.54 -1.72 -1.85
C VAL A 35 -8.05 -1.56 -1.78
N LYS A 36 -8.52 -0.31 -1.86
CA LYS A 36 -9.95 -0.01 -1.84
C LYS A 36 -10.68 -0.51 -3.08
N ALA A 37 -10.01 -0.62 -4.23
CA ALA A 37 -10.63 -1.14 -5.45
C ALA A 37 -10.84 -2.66 -5.37
N VAL A 38 -9.91 -3.40 -4.77
CA VAL A 38 -10.00 -4.85 -4.60
C VAL A 38 -10.95 -5.22 -3.45
N ASN A 39 -10.92 -4.48 -2.35
CA ASN A 39 -11.81 -4.68 -1.22
C ASN A 39 -12.55 -3.38 -0.84
N PRO A 40 -13.61 -2.97 -1.56
CA PRO A 40 -14.30 -1.71 -1.29
C PRO A 40 -14.93 -1.59 0.10
N ASN A 41 -15.38 -2.72 0.66
CA ASN A 41 -16.09 -2.80 1.94
C ASN A 41 -15.18 -3.13 3.13
N GLY A 42 -13.86 -3.12 2.94
CA GLY A 42 -12.90 -3.39 4.01
C GLY A 42 -12.98 -2.34 5.13
N GLU A 43 -13.30 -2.79 6.35
CA GLU A 43 -13.46 -1.92 7.53
C GLU A 43 -12.18 -1.15 7.89
N LYS A 44 -11.01 -1.66 7.51
CA LYS A 44 -9.71 -1.05 7.81
C LYS A 44 -9.18 -0.17 6.68
N ASN A 45 -9.93 -0.03 5.59
CA ASN A 45 -9.51 0.76 4.44
C ASN A 45 -9.18 2.20 4.83
N VAL A 46 -8.03 2.67 4.36
CA VAL A 46 -7.61 4.07 4.50
C VAL A 46 -7.91 4.78 3.20
N ALA A 47 -8.63 5.90 3.26
CA ALA A 47 -8.87 6.72 2.07
C ALA A 47 -7.53 7.29 1.54
N PRO A 48 -7.31 7.32 0.21
CA PRO A 48 -6.06 7.82 -0.36
C PRO A 48 -5.68 9.23 0.09
N ALA A 49 -6.66 10.13 0.09
CA ALA A 49 -6.47 11.49 0.59
C ALA A 49 -6.08 11.50 2.08
N ALA A 50 -6.75 10.69 2.93
CA ALA A 50 -6.45 10.63 4.36
C ALA A 50 -5.02 10.13 4.63
N MET A 51 -4.54 9.16 3.86
CA MET A 51 -3.16 8.68 3.97
C MET A 51 -2.15 9.77 3.62
N VAL A 52 -2.33 10.44 2.48
CA VAL A 52 -1.44 11.53 2.03
C VAL A 52 -1.44 12.69 3.04
N TRP A 53 -2.63 13.13 3.46
CA TRP A 53 -2.76 14.20 4.46
C TRP A 53 -2.08 13.85 5.78
N SER A 54 -2.18 12.59 6.23
CA SER A 54 -1.52 12.18 7.47
C SER A 54 -0.02 12.25 7.42
N ILE A 55 0.59 12.09 6.24
CA ILE A 55 2.03 12.26 6.06
C ILE A 55 2.37 13.76 5.98
N LEU A 56 1.60 14.55 5.22
CA LEU A 56 1.85 15.99 5.00
C LEU A 56 1.76 16.81 6.28
N ILE A 57 0.70 16.63 7.06
CA ILE A 57 0.52 17.33 8.35
C ILE A 57 0.94 16.46 9.55
N GLY A 58 1.67 15.38 9.30
CA GLY A 58 2.10 14.44 10.33
C GLY A 58 2.87 15.11 11.46
N ALA A 59 3.78 16.04 11.12
CA ALA A 59 4.55 16.81 12.09
C ALA A 59 3.67 17.66 13.03
N LEU A 60 2.55 18.20 12.53
CA LEU A 60 1.60 18.96 13.35
C LEU A 60 0.87 18.07 14.36
N THR A 61 0.68 16.79 14.04
CA THR A 61 0.02 15.80 14.89
C THR A 61 0.97 15.00 15.78
N LEU A 62 2.22 15.45 15.95
CA LEU A 62 3.28 14.70 16.64
C LEU A 62 3.48 13.28 16.08
N PHE A 63 3.25 13.11 14.78
CA PHE A 63 3.27 11.83 14.06
C PHE A 63 2.26 10.77 14.52
N ILE A 64 1.34 11.09 15.45
CA ILE A 64 0.33 10.14 15.93
C ILE A 64 -0.60 9.72 14.78
N TRP A 65 -1.04 10.69 13.98
CA TRP A 65 -1.96 10.42 12.88
C TRP A 65 -1.37 9.52 11.76
N PRO A 66 -0.16 9.78 11.22
CA PRO A 66 0.45 8.88 10.24
C PRO A 66 0.72 7.49 10.80
N ILE A 67 1.07 7.37 12.09
CA ILE A 67 1.27 6.06 12.74
C ILE A 67 -0.05 5.27 12.75
N VAL A 68 -1.16 5.88 13.18
CA VAL A 68 -2.48 5.22 13.17
C VAL A 68 -2.89 4.79 11.76
N ASN A 69 -2.71 5.68 10.78
CA ASN A 69 -3.02 5.36 9.38
C ASN A 69 -2.11 4.27 8.80
N TRP A 70 -0.84 4.21 9.21
CA TRP A 70 0.07 3.14 8.82
C TRP A 70 -0.42 1.76 9.30
N PHE A 71 -0.83 1.63 10.56
CA PHE A 71 -1.34 0.36 11.07
C PHE A 71 -2.68 -0.03 10.42
N LYS A 72 -3.57 0.93 10.18
CA LYS A 72 -4.81 0.69 9.42
C LYS A 72 -4.52 0.26 7.98
N PHE A 73 -3.58 0.92 7.31
CA PHE A 73 -3.15 0.59 5.96
C PHE A 73 -2.60 -0.83 5.88
N CYS A 74 -1.67 -1.20 6.77
CA CYS A 74 -1.15 -2.56 6.88
C CYS A 74 -2.26 -3.60 7.09
N ALA A 75 -3.23 -3.31 7.97
CA ALA A 75 -4.38 -4.18 8.18
C ALA A 75 -5.27 -4.29 6.93
N SER A 76 -5.45 -3.21 6.18
CA SER A 76 -6.25 -3.21 4.94
C SER A 76 -5.62 -4.05 3.84
N ILE A 77 -4.29 -4.07 3.70
CA ILE A 77 -3.60 -4.95 2.73
C ILE A 77 -3.82 -6.42 3.09
N ARG A 78 -3.80 -6.76 4.38
CA ARG A 78 -4.08 -8.13 4.83
C ARG A 78 -5.51 -8.54 4.46
N GLN A 79 -6.49 -7.68 4.74
CA GLN A 79 -7.89 -7.92 4.35
C GLN A 79 -8.08 -7.97 2.83
N GLU A 80 -7.29 -7.22 2.08
CA GLU A 80 -7.28 -7.26 0.62
C GLU A 80 -6.77 -8.60 0.10
N GLN A 81 -5.69 -9.14 0.67
CA GLN A 81 -5.20 -10.48 0.34
C GLN A 81 -6.30 -11.53 0.55
N GLU A 82 -7.01 -11.46 1.68
CA GLU A 82 -8.15 -12.33 1.99
C GLU A 82 -9.30 -12.17 0.96
N ALA A 83 -9.67 -10.93 0.62
CA ALA A 83 -10.69 -10.64 -0.39
C ALA A 83 -10.28 -11.13 -1.79
N ALA A 84 -9.00 -11.04 -2.11
CA ALA A 84 -8.40 -11.63 -3.31
C ALA A 84 -8.23 -13.15 -3.21
N GLY A 85 -8.72 -13.80 -2.14
CA GLY A 85 -8.66 -15.24 -1.86
C GLY A 85 -7.24 -15.81 -1.80
N LEU A 86 -6.27 -14.99 -1.40
CA LEU A 86 -4.91 -15.40 -1.06
C LEU A 86 -4.83 -15.70 0.44
N THR A 87 -3.98 -16.66 0.82
CA THR A 87 -3.59 -16.81 2.22
C THR A 87 -2.79 -15.58 2.66
N PRO A 88 -3.15 -14.90 3.77
CA PRO A 88 -2.49 -13.66 4.17
C PRO A 88 -1.04 -13.90 4.54
N THR A 89 -0.12 -13.39 3.71
CA THR A 89 1.33 -13.45 3.94
C THR A 89 1.90 -12.10 4.37
N PHE A 90 1.08 -11.05 4.35
CA PHE A 90 1.46 -9.72 4.80
C PHE A 90 1.70 -9.67 6.31
N SER A 91 2.87 -9.16 6.70
CA SER A 91 3.29 -8.94 8.08
C SER A 91 3.48 -7.46 8.35
N THR A 92 2.59 -6.91 9.19
CA THR A 92 2.67 -5.51 9.66
C THR A 92 3.98 -5.23 10.40
N GLY A 93 4.50 -6.21 11.15
CA GLY A 93 5.76 -6.08 11.88
C GLY A 93 6.95 -5.92 10.94
N LEU A 94 7.04 -6.77 9.91
CA LEU A 94 8.09 -6.66 8.88
C LEU A 94 7.97 -5.36 8.09
N ALA A 95 6.75 -4.99 7.68
CA ALA A 95 6.51 -3.73 6.99
C ALA A 95 7.01 -2.54 7.84
N THR A 96 6.72 -2.54 9.14
CA THR A 96 7.09 -1.47 10.07
C THR A 96 8.60 -1.43 10.31
N LEU A 97 9.25 -2.59 10.49
CA LEU A 97 10.70 -2.67 10.60
C LEU A 97 11.40 -2.08 9.36
N PHE A 98 10.88 -2.37 8.17
CA PHE A 98 11.40 -1.82 6.91
C PHE A 98 11.12 -0.32 6.70
N VAL A 99 10.30 0.32 7.53
CA VAL A 99 10.20 1.79 7.53
C VAL A 99 11.53 2.39 7.99
N PHE A 100 12.12 1.84 9.04
CA PHE A 100 13.37 2.32 9.63
C PHE A 100 14.62 1.89 8.84
N LEU A 101 14.54 0.78 8.09
CA LEU A 101 15.62 0.31 7.22
C LEU A 101 15.56 0.99 5.86
N ALA A 102 16.00 2.25 5.79
CA ALA A 102 16.09 3.03 4.54
C ALA A 102 14.78 3.09 3.73
N SER A 103 13.63 3.12 4.40
CA SER A 103 12.31 3.10 3.75
C SER A 103 12.08 1.91 2.79
N THR A 104 12.73 0.78 3.04
CA THR A 104 12.55 -0.47 2.27
C THR A 104 11.14 -1.07 2.40
N HIS A 105 10.29 -0.54 3.28
CA HIS A 105 8.89 -0.92 3.40
C HIS A 105 8.14 -0.79 2.06
N VAL A 106 8.54 0.18 1.22
CA VAL A 106 8.00 0.36 -0.13
C VAL A 106 8.21 -0.90 -0.97
N CYS A 107 9.39 -1.52 -0.92
CA CYS A 107 9.67 -2.76 -1.64
C CYS A 107 8.81 -3.92 -1.14
N TYR A 108 8.69 -4.07 0.19
CA TYR A 108 7.91 -5.14 0.79
C TYR A 108 6.42 -5.01 0.49
N VAL A 109 5.84 -3.82 0.71
CA VAL A 109 4.43 -3.58 0.42
C VAL A 109 4.16 -3.75 -1.08
N GLN A 110 5.04 -3.27 -1.95
CA GLN A 110 4.87 -3.41 -3.40
C GLN A 110 4.94 -4.88 -3.86
N SER A 111 5.81 -5.71 -3.26
CA SER A 111 5.88 -7.14 -3.60
C SER A 111 4.62 -7.89 -3.17
N GLN A 112 4.06 -7.56 -2.00
CA GLN A 112 2.81 -8.12 -1.50
C GLN A 112 1.61 -7.70 -2.37
N GLN A 113 1.58 -6.43 -2.80
CA GLN A 113 0.57 -5.93 -3.73
C GLN A 113 0.62 -6.62 -5.09
N ASN A 114 1.82 -6.92 -5.59
CA ASN A 114 1.94 -7.64 -6.86
C ASN A 114 1.31 -9.04 -6.82
N LEU A 115 1.29 -9.71 -5.65
CA LEU A 115 0.59 -10.99 -5.47
C LEU A 115 -0.93 -10.81 -5.63
N VAL A 116 -1.49 -9.76 -5.02
CA VAL A 116 -2.92 -9.44 -5.15
C VAL A 116 -3.27 -9.10 -6.60
N VAL A 117 -2.48 -8.25 -7.26
CA VAL A 117 -2.68 -7.91 -8.67
C VAL A 117 -2.65 -9.16 -9.55
N ALA A 118 -1.71 -10.09 -9.31
CA ALA A 118 -1.65 -11.36 -10.04
C ALA A 118 -2.89 -12.23 -9.81
N ALA A 119 -3.35 -12.36 -8.56
CA ALA A 119 -4.54 -13.12 -8.20
C ALA A 119 -5.82 -12.54 -8.82
N VAL A 120 -5.98 -11.21 -8.79
CA VAL A 120 -7.13 -10.53 -9.39
C VAL A 120 -7.12 -10.65 -10.91
N LYS A 121 -5.96 -10.47 -11.56
CA LYS A 121 -5.83 -10.64 -13.02
C LYS A 121 -6.11 -12.07 -13.46
N ALA A 122 -5.68 -13.08 -12.70
CA ALA A 122 -5.97 -14.48 -12.99
C ALA A 122 -7.48 -14.82 -12.92
N ARG A 123 -8.27 -14.03 -12.17
CA ARG A 123 -9.73 -14.18 -12.05
C ARG A 123 -10.51 -13.39 -13.10
N GLN A 124 -9.90 -12.41 -13.76
CA GLN A 124 -10.56 -11.69 -14.83
C GLN A 124 -10.53 -12.58 -16.09
N PRO A 125 -11.67 -13.12 -16.55
CA PRO A 125 -11.68 -13.85 -17.81
C PRO A 125 -11.20 -12.91 -18.90
N VAL A 126 -10.28 -13.38 -19.75
CA VAL A 126 -9.86 -12.67 -20.96
C VAL A 126 -11.14 -12.34 -21.72
N ALA A 127 -11.49 -11.06 -21.80
CA ALA A 127 -12.59 -10.63 -22.64
C ALA A 127 -12.26 -11.07 -24.07
N ALA A 128 -12.98 -12.08 -24.55
CA ALA A 128 -12.91 -12.61 -25.90
C ALA A 128 -13.58 -11.65 -26.89
#